data_AF-A0AAD7VKE7-F1
#
_entry.id   AF-A0AAD7VKE7-F1
#
_cell.length_a   1.000
_cell.length_b   1.000
_cell.length_c   1.000
_cell.angle_alpha   90.00
_cell.angle_beta   90.00
_cell.angle_gamma   90.00
#
_symmetry.space_group_name_H-M   'P 1'
#
loop_
_entity.id
_entity.type
_entity.pdbx_description
1 polymer ?
#
loop_
_entity_poly.entity_id
_entity_poly.type
_entity_poly.pdbx_seq_one_letter_code
_entity_poly.pdbx_strand_id
1 'polypeptide(L)'
;MNTSPAKFTLNQTGEYYFTCTYRTHCSNGQKLTIEVLALPLHQEKRLPETLLLHQKDFPLVHRLPMKHHPLLELLRLHQRAHHRLILLLSLLFS
;
A
#
# COMPACT_ATOMS: atom_id res chain seq x y z
N MET A 1 -19.54 4.57 5.97
CA MET A 1 -18.79 4.60 7.24
C MET A 1 -17.85 5.78 7.15
N ASN A 2 -18.12 6.86 7.91
CA ASN A 2 -17.44 8.15 7.74
C ASN A 2 -16.83 8.63 9.08
N THR A 3 -16.56 7.73 10.01
CA THR A 3 -15.99 8.06 11.32
C THR A 3 -14.49 8.26 11.17
N SER A 4 -14.07 9.52 11.16
CA SER A 4 -12.68 9.97 11.15
C SER A 4 -12.45 10.91 12.33
N PRO A 5 -11.29 10.87 13.01
CA PRO A 5 -10.13 10.01 12.75
C PRO A 5 -10.30 8.58 13.28
N ALA A 6 -9.68 7.60 12.61
CA ALA A 6 -9.57 6.24 13.13
C ALA A 6 -8.43 6.17 14.18
N LYS A 7 -8.71 5.57 15.34
CA LYS A 7 -7.73 5.33 16.41
C LYS A 7 -7.67 3.84 16.70
N PHE A 8 -6.46 3.28 16.73
CA PHE A 8 -6.21 1.86 17.04
C PHE A 8 -4.97 1.74 17.92
N THR A 9 -5.05 0.94 18.98
CA THR A 9 -3.93 0.71 19.92
C THR A 9 -3.33 -0.66 19.66
N LEU A 10 -2.00 -0.72 19.51
CA LEU A 10 -1.24 -1.95 19.29
C LEU A 10 -0.65 -2.44 20.63
N ASN A 11 -1.33 -3.38 21.28
CA ASN A 11 -0.97 -3.84 22.64
C ASN A 11 -0.17 -5.14 22.69
N GLN A 12 0.00 -5.81 21.55
CA GLN A 12 0.68 -7.10 21.46
C GLN A 12 1.69 -7.07 20.31
N THR A 13 2.78 -7.83 20.46
CA THR A 13 3.75 -8.03 19.38
C THR A 13 3.16 -8.86 18.25
N GLY A 14 3.67 -8.70 17.05
CA GLY A 14 3.22 -9.40 15.84
C GLY A 14 2.87 -8.46 14.70
N GLU A 15 2.32 -9.04 13.63
CA GLU A 15 1.92 -8.31 12.42
C GLU A 15 0.46 -7.85 12.49
N TYR A 16 0.22 -6.61 12.06
CA TYR A 16 -1.10 -6.02 11.93
C TYR A 16 -1.30 -5.51 10.50
N TYR A 17 -2.46 -5.82 9.92
CA TYR A 17 -2.82 -5.45 8.55
C TYR A 17 -4.05 -4.55 8.55
N PHE A 18 -3.91 -3.35 7.99
CA PHE A 18 -4.99 -2.38 7.84
C PHE A 18 -5.27 -2.13 6.36
N THR A 19 -6.55 -2.12 5.96
CA THR A 19 -6.96 -1.83 4.59
C THR A 19 -8.18 -0.92 4.57
N CYS A 20 -8.32 -0.13 3.51
CA CYS A 20 -9.60 0.52 3.23
C CYS A 20 -10.49 -0.43 2.43
N THR A 21 -11.70 -0.68 2.92
CA THR A 21 -12.70 -1.53 2.27
C THR A 21 -13.53 -0.80 1.22
N TYR A 22 -13.35 0.51 1.08
CA TYR A 22 -14.00 1.26 0.01
C TYR A 22 -13.49 0.75 -1.35
N ARG A 23 -14.42 0.63 -2.30
CA ARG A 23 -14.15 0.02 -3.61
C ARG A 23 -12.88 0.59 -4.23
N THR A 24 -12.02 -0.30 -4.71
CA THR A 24 -10.75 -0.01 -5.39
C THR A 24 -9.64 0.63 -4.53
N HIS A 25 -9.91 1.12 -3.32
CA HIS A 25 -8.89 1.81 -2.53
C HIS A 25 -7.75 0.87 -2.10
N CYS A 26 -8.06 -0.31 -1.57
CA CYS A 26 -7.05 -1.30 -1.20
C CYS A 26 -6.23 -1.78 -2.41
N SER A 27 -6.89 -2.10 -3.54
CA SER A 27 -6.20 -2.48 -4.77
C SER A 27 -5.34 -1.35 -5.32
N ASN A 28 -5.73 -0.09 -5.05
CA ASN A 28 -4.98 1.11 -5.40
C ASN A 28 -3.95 1.51 -4.31
N GLY A 29 -3.61 0.61 -3.38
CA GLY A 29 -2.50 0.81 -2.45
C GLY A 29 -2.86 1.45 -1.11
N GLN A 30 -4.14 1.72 -0.82
CA GLN A 30 -4.56 2.15 0.52
C GLN A 30 -4.64 0.95 1.48
N LYS A 31 -3.45 0.47 1.86
CA LYS A 31 -3.21 -0.63 2.79
C LYS A 31 -1.91 -0.36 3.57
N LEU A 32 -1.84 -0.86 4.80
CA LEU A 32 -0.72 -0.67 5.70
C LEU A 32 -0.45 -1.97 6.47
N THR A 33 0.82 -2.35 6.55
CA THR A 33 1.30 -3.43 7.41
C THR A 33 2.17 -2.81 8.50
N ILE A 34 1.95 -3.21 9.75
CA ILE A 34 2.76 -2.80 10.90
C ILE A 34 3.26 -4.05 11.60
N GLU A 35 4.56 -4.13 11.83
CA GLU A 35 5.17 -5.16 12.67
C GLU A 35 5.50 -4.56 14.04
N VAL A 36 4.97 -5.15 15.10
CA VAL A 36 5.19 -4.71 16.48
C VAL A 36 6.16 -5.68 17.13
N LEU A 37 7.34 -5.18 17.50
CA LEU A 37 8.39 -5.97 18.14
C LEU A 37 8.38 -5.75 19.66
N ALA A 38 8.73 -6.81 20.41
CA ALA A 38 9.10 -6.63 21.81
C ALA A 38 10.45 -5.93 21.84
N LEU A 39 10.53 -4.80 22.53
CA LEU A 39 11.84 -4.25 22.89
C LEU A 39 12.50 -5.23 23.85
N PRO A 40 13.71 -5.74 23.56
CA PRO A 40 14.45 -6.51 24.54
C PRO A 40 14.76 -5.58 25.72
N LEU A 41 14.21 -5.87 26.90
CA LEU A 41 14.66 -5.21 28.12
C LEU A 41 16.09 -5.67 28.40
N HIS A 42 17.04 -4.74 28.20
CA HIS A 42 18.48 -4.86 28.44
C HIS A 42 19.09 -6.24 28.16
N GLN A 43 19.55 -6.43 26.92
CA GLN A 43 20.78 -7.19 26.73
C GLN A 43 21.87 -6.20 26.31
N GLU A 44 22.62 -5.72 27.29
CA GLU A 44 23.94 -5.10 27.13
C GLU A 44 24.86 -6.14 26.47
N LYS A 45 24.72 -6.35 25.16
CA LYS A 45 25.70 -7.09 24.38
C LYS A 45 26.27 -6.11 23.37
N ARG A 46 27.36 -5.46 23.80
CA ARG A 46 28.31 -4.67 23.03
C ARG A 46 28.05 -4.77 21.53
N LEU A 47 27.35 -3.78 20.99
CA LEU A 47 27.17 -3.61 19.56
C LEU A 47 28.58 -3.44 18.95
N PRO A 48 29.04 -4.30 18.02
CA PRO A 48 30.25 -3.98 17.28
C PRO A 48 29.97 -2.70 16.48
N GLU A 49 30.89 -1.74 16.52
CA GLU A 49 30.81 -0.44 15.82
C GLU A 49 30.56 -0.58 14.30
N THR A 50 30.53 -1.81 13.77
CA THR A 50 30.18 -2.13 12.39
C THR A 50 28.69 -1.95 12.04
N LEU A 51 27.78 -1.78 13.01
CA LEU A 51 26.35 -1.55 12.73
C LEU A 51 25.97 -0.05 12.58
N LEU A 52 26.92 0.89 12.65
CA LEU A 52 26.64 2.31 12.43
C LEU A 52 26.64 2.74 10.95
N LEU A 53 26.67 1.79 10.00
CA LEU A 53 26.48 2.09 8.58
C LEU A 53 25.08 1.75 8.04
N HIS A 54 24.25 1.00 8.76
CA HIS A 54 22.90 0.66 8.31
C HIS A 54 21.80 1.58 8.86
N GLN A 55 22.11 2.46 9.80
CA GLN A 55 21.13 3.35 10.45
C GLN A 55 21.05 4.75 9.82
N LYS A 56 21.46 4.89 8.55
CA LYS A 56 21.22 6.12 7.77
C LYS A 56 20.13 6.00 6.71
N ASP A 57 19.58 4.82 6.51
CA ASP A 57 18.47 4.62 5.58
C ASP A 57 17.32 3.95 6.32
N PHE A 58 16.72 4.66 7.29
CA PHE A 58 15.27 4.49 7.47
C PHE A 58 14.67 4.92 6.14
N PRO A 59 14.03 4.04 5.35
CA PRO A 59 13.29 4.51 4.20
C PRO A 59 12.17 5.36 4.78
N LEU A 60 12.36 6.68 4.73
CA LEU A 60 11.30 7.69 4.70
C LEU A 60 10.18 7.03 3.92
N VAL A 61 9.10 6.65 4.61
CA VAL A 61 7.98 5.82 4.11
C VAL A 61 8.02 5.85 2.61
N HIS A 62 8.76 4.90 2.02
CA HIS A 62 8.89 4.94 0.58
C HIS A 62 7.45 4.69 0.20
N ARG A 63 6.76 5.69 -0.35
CA ARG A 63 5.61 5.45 -1.20
C ARG A 63 6.14 4.38 -2.11
N LEU A 64 5.80 3.12 -1.85
CA LEU A 64 6.13 2.04 -2.76
C LEU A 64 5.53 2.58 -4.05
N PRO A 65 6.37 2.92 -5.06
CA PRO A 65 5.81 3.36 -6.31
C PRO A 65 4.93 2.19 -6.69
N MET A 66 3.64 2.48 -6.83
CA MET A 66 2.69 1.57 -7.42
C MET A 66 3.38 1.07 -8.68
N LYS A 67 3.93 -0.16 -8.62
CA LYS A 67 4.60 -0.74 -9.78
C LYS A 67 3.55 -0.64 -10.86
N HIS A 68 3.88 0.05 -11.95
CA HIS A 68 3.06 0.07 -13.14
C HIS A 68 2.80 -1.39 -13.47
N HIS A 69 1.62 -1.88 -13.11
CA HIS A 69 1.26 -3.25 -13.34
C HIS A 69 0.80 -3.26 -14.79
N PRO A 70 1.59 -3.81 -15.74
CA PRO A 70 1.30 -3.69 -17.17
C PRO A 70 -0.08 -4.26 -17.50
N LEU A 71 -0.54 -5.24 -16.72
CA LEU A 71 -1.88 -5.81 -16.81
C LEU A 71 -3.00 -4.80 -16.47
N LEU A 72 -2.78 -3.86 -15.55
CA LEU A 72 -3.76 -2.83 -15.21
C LEU A 72 -3.86 -1.76 -16.30
N GLU A 73 -2.75 -1.40 -16.94
CA GLU A 73 -2.78 -0.51 -18.11
C GLU A 73 -3.39 -1.20 -19.33
N LEU A 74 -3.13 -2.49 -19.55
CA LEU A 74 -3.80 -3.29 -20.58
C LEU A 74 -5.32 -3.39 -20.32
N LEU A 75 -5.73 -3.62 -19.08
CA LEU A 75 -7.15 -3.67 -18.72
C LEU A 75 -7.82 -2.30 -18.90
N ARG A 76 -7.15 -1.21 -18.51
CA ARG A 76 -7.62 0.17 -18.74
C ARG A 76 -7.70 0.51 -20.22
N LEU A 77 -6.74 0.07 -21.03
CA LEU A 77 -6.73 0.26 -22.48
C LEU A 77 -7.89 -0.51 -23.12
N HIS A 78 -8.11 -1.76 -22.71
CA HIS A 78 -9.22 -2.59 -23.18
C HIS A 78 -10.58 -1.97 -22.82
N GLN A 79 -10.76 -1.52 -21.58
CA GLN A 79 -12.00 -0.85 -21.16
C GLN A 79 -12.24 0.47 -21.91
N ARG A 80 -11.19 1.28 -22.15
CA ARG A 80 -11.31 2.51 -22.97
C ARG A 80 -11.65 2.21 -24.43
N ALA A 81 -11.05 1.17 -25.01
CA ALA A 81 -11.34 0.74 -26.38
C ALA A 81 -12.78 0.25 -26.52
N HIS A 82 -13.25 -0.54 -25.55
CA HIS A 82 -14.63 -1.02 -25.50
C HIS A 82 -15.63 0.15 -25.37
N HIS A 83 -15.35 1.12 -24.50
CA HIS A 83 -16.21 2.30 -24.34
C HIS A 83 -16.22 3.19 -25.60
N ARG A 84 -15.08 3.34 -26.29
CA ARG A 84 -15.03 4.06 -27.57
C ARG A 84 -15.80 3.33 -28.68
N LEU A 85 -15.72 2.01 -28.74
CA LEU A 85 -16.47 1.20 -29.70
C LEU A 85 -17.98 1.33 -29.49
N ILE A 86 -18.45 1.26 -28.25
CA ILE A 86 -19.88 1.47 -27.92
C ILE A 86 -20.36 2.86 -28.37
N LEU A 87 -19.57 3.91 -28.09
CA LEU A 87 -19.92 5.27 -28.49
C LEU A 87 -19.99 5.43 -30.02
N LEU A 88 -19.03 4.85 -30.75
CA LEU A 88 -19.04 4.89 -32.21
C LEU A 88 -20.23 4.13 -32.79
N LEU A 89 -20.57 2.96 -32.25
CA LEU A 89 -21.76 2.22 -32.67
C LEU A 89 -23.04 3.02 -32.37
N SER A 90 -23.16 3.66 -31.21
CA SER A 90 -24.33 4.49 -30.88
C SER A 90 -24.53 5.69 -31.82
N LEU A 91 -23.46 6.22 -32.42
CA LEU A 91 -23.53 7.31 -33.40
C LEU A 91 -23.87 6.83 -34.83
N LEU A 92 -23.63 5.55 -35.13
CA LEU A 92 -23.95 4.95 -36.44
C LEU A 92 -25.39 4.43 -36.52
N PHE A 93 -26.03 4.19 -35.36
CA PHE A 93 -27.40 3.71 -35.25
C PHE A 93 -28.40 4.79 -34.79
N SER A 94 -28.03 6.07 -34.91
CA SER A 94 -28.86 7.24 -34.60
C SER A 94 -29.01 8.16 -35.80
#